data_AF-A0A090TAE7-F1
#
_entry.id   AF-A0A090TAE7-F1
#
_cell.length_a   1.000
_cell.length_b   1.000
_cell.length_c   1.000
_cell.angle_alpha   90.00
_cell.angle_beta   90.00
_cell.angle_gamma   90.00
#
_symmetry.space_group_name_H-M   'P 1'
#
loop_
_entity.id
_entity.type
_entity.pdbx_description
1 polymer ?
#
loop_
_entity_poly.entity_id
_entity_poly.type
_entity_poly.pdbx_seq_one_letter_code
_entity_poly.pdbx_strand_id
1 'polypeptide(L)'
;MTRALLPPAWVMVSIGLILNVMAIVLSSQVLDKMSSDIALIQERKEANLYSMQLAWNQVETLERKREALLLHLDGADIDSEIADMLRGQLSQWVTSSVPPIHRKHLPELMAMINSAQDTQRDLIDGLYLDNLELSETLASVEEDMAYYKNIAVFLQILGLALILARDLSRRSLPN
;
A
#
# COMPACT_ATOMS: atom_id res chain seq x y z
N MET A 1 35.87 7.29 53.36
CA MET A 1 34.71 6.50 52.89
C MET A 1 33.62 7.46 52.48
N THR A 2 33.57 7.79 51.19
CA THR A 2 32.57 8.69 50.61
C THR A 2 31.21 8.00 50.61
N ARG A 3 30.33 8.37 51.54
CA ARG A 3 28.91 7.98 51.52
C ARG A 3 28.33 8.50 50.21
N ALA A 4 28.05 7.60 49.27
CA ALA A 4 27.28 7.93 48.09
C ALA A 4 25.92 8.48 48.56
N LEU A 5 25.62 9.73 48.23
CA LEU A 5 24.29 10.30 48.37
C LEU A 5 23.37 9.56 47.38
N LEU A 6 22.81 8.43 47.81
CA LEU A 6 21.72 7.80 47.07
C LEU A 6 20.55 8.79 47.04
N PRO A 7 19.95 9.06 45.86
CA PRO A 7 18.83 9.97 45.76
C PRO A 7 17.68 9.49 46.66
N PRO A 8 16.90 10.42 47.26
CA PRO A 8 15.80 10.05 48.14
C PRO A 8 14.82 9.08 47.47
N ALA A 9 14.39 8.07 48.21
CA ALA A 9 13.54 6.97 47.70
C ALA A 9 12.25 7.44 46.98
N TRP A 10 11.71 8.60 47.36
CA TRP A 10 10.53 9.18 46.70
C TRP A 10 10.83 9.69 45.29
N VAL A 11 12.03 10.24 45.06
CA VAL A 11 12.48 10.72 43.74
C VAL A 11 12.56 9.56 42.75
N MET A 12 13.08 8.42 43.19
CA MET A 12 13.21 7.21 42.37
C MET A 12 11.84 6.70 41.87
N VAL A 13 10.82 6.73 42.75
CA VAL A 13 9.44 6.35 42.39
C VAL A 13 8.82 7.36 41.44
N SER A 14 8.97 8.66 41.71
CA SER A 14 8.42 9.70 40.85
C SER A 14 8.98 9.60 39.42
N ILE A 15 10.29 9.40 39.29
CA ILE A 15 10.94 9.18 37.99
C ILE A 15 10.39 7.91 37.33
N GLY A 16 10.32 6.79 38.06
CA GLY A 16 9.81 5.53 37.51
C GLY A 16 8.35 5.64 37.03
N LEU A 17 7.51 6.39 37.74
CA LEU A 17 6.13 6.65 37.34
C LEU A 17 6.04 7.54 36.11
N ILE A 18 6.83 8.61 36.03
CA ILE A 18 6.90 9.50 34.85
C ILE A 18 7.31 8.71 33.60
N LEU A 19 8.31 7.83 33.72
CA LEU A 19 8.78 7.02 32.59
C LEU A 19 7.71 6.05 32.10
N ASN A 20 6.96 5.42 33.01
CA ASN A 20 5.84 4.55 32.63
C ASN A 20 4.71 5.34 31.95
N VAL A 21 4.38 6.52 32.46
CA VAL A 21 3.36 7.39 31.81
C VAL A 21 3.84 7.82 30.42
N MET A 22 5.11 8.19 30.25
CA MET A 22 5.67 8.50 28.94
C MET A 22 5.62 7.30 27.99
N ALA A 23 5.92 6.09 28.47
CA ALA A 23 5.79 4.87 27.66
C ALA A 23 4.35 4.66 27.16
N ILE A 24 3.36 4.88 28.04
CA ILE A 24 1.93 4.78 27.68
C ILE A 24 1.55 5.82 26.63
N VAL A 25 1.95 7.08 26.81
CA VAL A 25 1.65 8.17 25.87
C VAL A 25 2.31 7.92 24.51
N LEU A 26 3.55 7.44 24.51
CA LEU A 26 4.26 7.09 23.28
C LEU A 26 3.53 5.96 22.54
N SER A 27 3.02 4.97 23.27
CA SER A 27 2.19 3.92 22.68
C SER A 27 0.89 4.47 22.10
N SER A 28 0.11 5.23 22.87
CA SER A 28 -1.25 5.62 22.48
C SER A 28 -1.31 6.74 21.44
N GLN A 29 -0.31 7.61 21.36
CA GLN A 29 -0.32 8.73 20.41
C GLN A 29 0.53 8.46 19.17
N VAL A 30 1.69 7.83 19.35
CA VAL A 30 2.65 7.66 18.24
C VAL A 30 2.44 6.31 17.56
N LEU A 31 2.49 5.21 18.31
CA LEU A 31 2.37 3.86 17.72
C LEU A 31 0.98 3.61 17.12
N ASP A 32 -0.09 4.07 17.77
CA ASP A 32 -1.44 3.93 17.24
C ASP A 32 -1.61 4.70 15.91
N LYS A 33 -1.04 5.90 15.81
CA LYS A 33 -1.06 6.68 14.56
C LYS A 33 -0.28 5.96 13.46
N MET A 34 0.93 5.49 13.74
CA MET A 34 1.74 4.76 12.76
C MET A 34 1.06 3.47 12.30
N SER A 35 0.35 2.79 13.20
CA SER A 35 -0.43 1.60 12.86
C SER A 35 -1.59 1.94 11.91
N SER A 36 -2.25 3.09 12.13
CA SER A 36 -3.26 3.60 11.20
C SER A 36 -2.67 3.97 9.83
N ASP A 37 -1.50 4.61 9.81
CA ASP A 37 -0.83 5.00 8.57
C ASP A 37 -0.42 3.75 7.76
N ILE A 38 0.12 2.72 8.43
CA ILE A 38 0.42 1.41 7.82
C ILE A 38 -0.83 0.79 7.19
N ALA A 39 -1.95 0.77 7.91
CA ALA A 39 -3.20 0.21 7.40
C ALA A 39 -3.69 0.95 6.15
N LEU A 40 -3.64 2.28 6.15
CA LEU A 40 -4.03 3.11 5.01
C LEU A 40 -3.12 2.85 3.79
N ILE A 41 -1.81 2.74 4.00
CA ILE A 41 -0.86 2.43 2.92
C ILE A 41 -1.13 1.04 2.34
N GLN A 42 -1.40 0.05 3.18
CA GLN A 42 -1.74 -1.31 2.73
C GLN A 42 -3.05 -1.33 1.94
N GLU A 43 -4.10 -0.65 2.41
CA GLU A 43 -5.36 -0.52 1.68
C GLU A 43 -5.15 0.11 0.30
N ARG A 44 -4.36 1.18 0.21
CA ARG A 44 -4.05 1.82 -1.07
C ARG A 44 -3.29 0.88 -2.02
N LYS A 45 -2.35 0.09 -1.50
CA LYS A 45 -1.63 -0.92 -2.30
C LYS A 45 -2.56 -2.00 -2.83
N GLU A 46 -3.48 -2.49 -2.02
CA GLU A 46 -4.49 -3.47 -2.43
C GLU A 46 -5.44 -2.91 -3.49
N ALA A 47 -5.92 -1.67 -3.30
CA ALA A 47 -6.75 -0.98 -4.29
C ALA A 47 -6.02 -0.84 -5.64
N ASN A 48 -4.74 -0.45 -5.61
CA ASN A 48 -3.91 -0.36 -6.81
C ASN A 48 -3.74 -1.72 -7.50
N LEU A 49 -3.49 -2.80 -6.75
CA LEU A 49 -3.39 -4.16 -7.31
C LEU A 49 -4.69 -4.60 -7.98
N TYR A 50 -5.83 -4.29 -7.37
CA TYR A 50 -7.15 -4.56 -7.96
C TYR A 50 -7.33 -3.79 -9.27
N SER A 51 -7.00 -2.50 -9.29
CA SER A 51 -7.06 -1.67 -10.49
C SER A 51 -6.14 -2.17 -11.60
N MET A 52 -4.91 -2.61 -11.27
CA MET A 52 -4.01 -3.25 -12.23
C MET A 52 -4.63 -4.51 -12.82
N GLN A 53 -5.26 -5.37 -12.01
CA GLN A 53 -5.91 -6.56 -12.50
C GLN A 53 -7.07 -6.25 -13.46
N LEU A 54 -7.87 -5.22 -13.14
CA LEU A 54 -8.93 -4.77 -14.03
C LEU A 54 -8.37 -4.25 -15.36
N ALA A 55 -7.35 -3.39 -15.32
CA ALA A 55 -6.68 -2.90 -16.53
C ALA A 55 -6.11 -4.07 -17.36
N TRP A 56 -5.54 -5.09 -16.70
CA TRP A 56 -4.99 -6.23 -17.40
C TRP A 56 -6.07 -7.03 -18.16
N ASN A 57 -7.22 -7.25 -17.51
CA ASN A 57 -8.38 -7.87 -18.13
C ASN A 57 -8.90 -7.08 -19.34
N GLN A 58 -8.81 -5.75 -19.31
CA GLN A 58 -9.19 -4.91 -20.44
C GLN A 58 -8.24 -5.10 -21.63
N VAL A 59 -6.93 -5.15 -21.40
CA VAL A 59 -5.95 -5.41 -22.48
C VAL A 59 -6.17 -6.80 -23.09
N GLU A 60 -6.38 -7.82 -22.26
CA GLU A 60 -6.65 -9.17 -22.76
C GLU A 60 -7.97 -9.22 -23.56
N THR A 61 -9.00 -8.52 -23.10
CA THR A 61 -10.27 -8.42 -23.83
C THR A 61 -10.06 -7.75 -25.18
N LEU A 62 -9.33 -6.63 -25.25
CA LEU A 62 -8.96 -5.96 -26.49
C LEU A 62 -8.18 -6.88 -27.43
N GLU A 63 -7.26 -7.68 -26.91
CA GLU A 63 -6.50 -8.65 -27.70
C GLU A 63 -7.39 -9.74 -28.30
N ARG A 64 -8.30 -10.32 -27.50
CA ARG A 64 -9.29 -11.29 -28.01
C ARG A 64 -10.21 -10.68 -29.07
N LYS A 65 -10.59 -9.40 -28.94
CA LYS A 65 -11.36 -8.69 -29.98
C LYS A 65 -10.54 -8.47 -31.24
N ARG A 66 -9.24 -8.15 -31.11
CA ARG A 66 -8.30 -8.05 -32.23
C ARG A 66 -8.21 -9.36 -33.00
N GLU A 67 -8.03 -10.48 -32.31
CA GLU A 67 -8.00 -11.81 -32.92
C GLU A 67 -9.32 -12.15 -33.61
N ALA A 68 -10.45 -11.90 -32.96
CA ALA A 68 -11.77 -12.11 -33.55
C ALA A 68 -11.95 -11.29 -34.84
N LEU A 69 -11.54 -10.02 -34.86
CA LEU A 69 -11.60 -9.17 -36.06
C LEU A 69 -10.74 -9.73 -37.19
N LEU A 70 -9.51 -10.16 -36.89
CA LEU A 70 -8.60 -10.74 -37.87
C LEU A 70 -9.16 -12.03 -38.47
N LEU A 71 -9.72 -12.92 -37.65
CA LEU A 71 -10.32 -14.18 -38.10
C LEU A 71 -11.50 -13.95 -39.06
N HIS A 72 -12.37 -12.97 -38.77
CA HIS A 72 -13.51 -12.67 -39.64
C HIS A 72 -13.08 -11.96 -40.93
N LEU A 73 -12.01 -11.14 -40.88
CA LEU A 73 -11.50 -10.44 -42.06
C LEU A 73 -10.66 -11.33 -42.99
N ASP A 74 -10.11 -12.45 -42.49
CA ASP A 74 -9.38 -13.43 -43.30
C ASP A 74 -10.29 -14.25 -44.24
N GLY A 75 -11.57 -14.44 -43.85
CA GLY A 75 -12.60 -15.12 -44.64
C GLY A 75 -13.15 -14.35 -45.85
N ALA A 76 -14.16 -14.92 -46.51
CA ALA A 76 -14.97 -14.23 -47.52
C ALA A 76 -15.71 -13.02 -46.93
N ASP A 77 -16.27 -12.15 -47.79
CA ASP A 77 -16.90 -10.88 -47.40
C ASP A 77 -17.82 -11.06 -46.17
N ILE A 78 -17.52 -10.32 -45.10
CA ILE A 78 -18.23 -10.41 -43.82
C ILE A 78 -19.67 -9.93 -44.05
N ASP A 79 -20.65 -10.67 -43.52
CA ASP A 79 -22.02 -10.20 -43.51
C ASP A 79 -22.13 -8.86 -42.77
N SER A 80 -22.81 -7.91 -43.39
CA SER A 80 -23.02 -6.55 -42.86
C SER A 80 -23.56 -6.54 -41.41
N GLU A 81 -24.41 -7.51 -41.05
CA GLU A 81 -24.95 -7.64 -39.69
C GLU A 81 -23.87 -8.01 -38.65
N ILE A 82 -22.94 -8.90 -39.04
CA ILE A 82 -21.80 -9.30 -38.20
C ILE A 82 -20.79 -8.15 -38.09
N ALA A 83 -20.54 -7.44 -39.19
CA ALA A 83 -19.65 -6.28 -39.21
C ALA A 83 -20.13 -5.16 -38.28
N ASP A 84 -21.44 -4.85 -38.29
CA ASP A 84 -22.03 -3.85 -37.42
C ASP A 84 -22.05 -4.29 -35.94
N MET A 85 -22.29 -5.57 -35.66
CA MET A 85 -22.18 -6.11 -34.30
C MET A 85 -20.75 -6.00 -33.76
N LEU A 86 -19.74 -6.40 -34.54
CA LEU A 86 -18.33 -6.32 -34.13
C LEU A 86 -17.90 -4.87 -33.91
N ARG A 87 -18.36 -3.95 -34.76
CA ARG A 87 -18.15 -2.52 -34.62
C ARG A 87 -18.77 -1.98 -33.33
N GLY A 88 -20.01 -2.36 -33.03
CA GLY A 88 -20.71 -1.96 -31.80
C GLY A 88 -20.08 -2.54 -30.53
N GLN A 89 -19.51 -3.74 -30.61
CA GLN A 89 -18.73 -4.28 -29.50
C GLN A 89 -17.43 -3.51 -29.31
N LEU A 90 -16.67 -3.24 -30.37
CA LEU A 90 -15.38 -2.55 -30.27
C LEU A 90 -15.53 -1.10 -29.79
N SER A 91 -16.62 -0.40 -30.17
CA SER A 91 -16.85 1.00 -29.78
C SER A 91 -17.05 1.21 -28.28
N GLN A 92 -17.33 0.15 -27.51
CA GLN A 92 -17.42 0.21 -26.05
C GLN A 92 -16.03 0.24 -25.38
N TRP A 93 -14.99 -0.20 -26.08
CA TRP A 93 -13.64 -0.37 -25.53
C TRP A 93 -12.65 0.65 -26.08
N VAL A 94 -13.08 1.47 -27.05
CA VAL A 94 -12.25 2.50 -27.64
C VAL A 94 -12.98 3.84 -27.62
N THR A 95 -12.23 4.91 -27.32
CA THR A 95 -12.75 6.27 -27.15
C THR A 95 -13.19 6.94 -28.46
N SER A 96 -12.85 6.35 -29.61
CA SER A 96 -13.05 6.94 -30.95
C SER A 96 -14.09 6.18 -31.76
N SER A 97 -14.70 6.85 -32.74
CA SER A 97 -15.66 6.20 -33.64
C SER A 97 -14.97 5.11 -34.45
N VAL A 98 -15.41 3.87 -34.26
CA VAL A 98 -14.84 2.71 -34.97
C VAL A 98 -15.19 2.81 -36.46
N PRO A 99 -14.22 2.72 -37.39
CA PRO A 99 -14.48 2.70 -38.83
C PRO A 99 -15.21 1.40 -39.25
N PRO A 100 -15.77 1.33 -40.48
CA PRO A 100 -16.39 0.12 -40.98
C PRO A 100 -15.43 -1.08 -40.94
N ILE A 101 -15.90 -2.24 -40.49
CA ILE A 101 -15.09 -3.45 -40.40
C ILE A 101 -14.85 -3.98 -41.81
N HIS A 102 -13.74 -3.55 -42.42
CA HIS A 102 -13.35 -3.93 -43.77
C HIS A 102 -11.83 -3.94 -43.89
N ARG A 103 -11.28 -4.76 -44.80
CA ARG A 103 -9.81 -4.95 -44.94
C ARG A 103 -9.05 -3.63 -45.18
N LYS A 104 -9.68 -2.66 -45.85
CA LYS A 104 -9.09 -1.33 -46.11
C LYS A 104 -8.86 -0.50 -44.83
N HIS A 105 -9.69 -0.70 -43.81
CA HIS A 105 -9.61 0.00 -42.51
C HIS A 105 -8.88 -0.82 -41.45
N LEU A 106 -8.35 -1.99 -41.79
CA LEU A 106 -7.64 -2.85 -40.86
C LEU A 106 -6.45 -2.14 -40.16
N PRO A 107 -5.59 -1.37 -40.86
CA PRO A 107 -4.52 -0.64 -40.20
C PRO A 107 -5.04 0.38 -39.16
N GLU A 108 -6.14 1.05 -39.48
CA GLU A 108 -6.79 2.04 -38.61
C GLU A 108 -7.40 1.38 -37.35
N LEU A 109 -8.08 0.24 -37.54
CA LEU A 109 -8.63 -0.56 -36.44
C LEU A 109 -7.52 -1.10 -35.51
N MET A 110 -6.41 -1.56 -36.08
CA MET A 110 -5.27 -2.05 -35.30
C MET A 110 -4.59 -0.93 -34.52
N ALA A 111 -4.38 0.24 -35.15
CA ALA A 111 -3.82 1.41 -34.46
C ALA A 111 -4.72 1.86 -33.29
N MET A 112 -6.04 1.81 -33.50
CA MET A 112 -7.02 2.15 -32.48
C MET A 112 -7.00 1.19 -31.29
N ILE A 113 -6.95 -0.13 -31.55
CA ILE A 113 -6.82 -1.14 -30.49
C ILE A 113 -5.49 -0.99 -29.75
N ASN A 114 -4.38 -0.82 -30.47
CA ASN A 114 -3.07 -0.63 -29.86
C ASN A 114 -3.06 0.59 -28.94
N SER A 115 -3.59 1.73 -29.39
CA SER A 115 -3.68 2.94 -28.57
C SER A 115 -4.51 2.72 -27.30
N ALA A 116 -5.63 1.99 -27.40
CA ALA A 116 -6.43 1.63 -26.23
C ALA A 116 -5.68 0.69 -25.27
N GLN A 117 -4.95 -0.30 -25.80
CA GLN A 117 -4.11 -1.18 -24.99
C GLN A 117 -2.96 -0.42 -24.32
N ASP A 118 -2.29 0.49 -25.02
CA ASP A 118 -1.18 1.29 -24.51
C ASP A 118 -1.65 2.20 -23.37
N THR A 119 -2.84 2.80 -23.49
CA THR A 119 -3.47 3.56 -22.38
C THR A 119 -3.63 2.70 -21.11
N GLN A 120 -4.03 1.43 -21.26
CA GLN A 120 -4.16 0.52 -20.11
C GLN A 120 -2.80 0.07 -19.57
N ARG A 121 -1.79 -0.12 -20.44
CA ARG A 121 -0.41 -0.45 -20.02
C ARG A 121 0.22 0.70 -19.25
N ASP A 122 0.07 1.93 -19.74
CA ASP A 122 0.54 3.14 -19.05
C ASP A 122 -0.11 3.28 -17.67
N LEU A 123 -1.41 2.94 -17.56
CA LEU A 123 -2.10 2.90 -16.27
C LEU A 123 -1.52 1.82 -15.34
N ILE A 124 -1.26 0.61 -15.84
CA ILE A 124 -0.65 -0.47 -15.07
C ILE A 124 0.74 -0.04 -14.56
N ASP A 125 1.56 0.53 -15.44
CA ASP A 125 2.91 0.98 -15.11
C ASP A 125 2.88 2.07 -14.03
N GLY A 126 1.98 3.06 -14.17
CA GLY A 126 1.78 4.09 -13.16
C GLY A 126 1.37 3.51 -11.80
N LEU A 127 0.38 2.62 -11.78
CA LEU A 127 -0.06 1.96 -10.53
C LEU A 127 1.06 1.09 -9.92
N TYR A 128 1.89 0.45 -10.74
CA TYR A 128 3.02 -0.36 -10.29
C TYR A 128 4.09 0.51 -9.61
N LEU A 129 4.46 1.64 -10.23
CA LEU A 129 5.40 2.60 -9.66
C LEU A 129 4.86 3.21 -8.36
N ASP A 130 3.59 3.60 -8.33
CA ASP A 130 2.92 4.07 -7.11
C ASP A 130 3.01 3.01 -5.98
N ASN A 131 2.81 1.73 -6.30
CA ASN A 131 2.92 0.66 -5.31
C ASN A 131 4.36 0.42 -4.82
N LEU A 132 5.35 0.66 -5.68
CA LEU A 132 6.75 0.61 -5.28
C LEU A 132 7.05 1.71 -4.26
N GLU A 133 6.66 2.96 -4.55
CA GLU A 133 6.82 4.10 -3.64
C GLU A 133 6.07 3.89 -2.31
N LEU A 134 4.84 3.36 -2.37
CA LEU A 134 4.09 2.98 -1.17
C LEU A 134 4.79 1.89 -0.36
N SER A 135 5.50 0.96 -1.01
CA SER A 135 6.24 -0.09 -0.32
C SER A 135 7.48 0.45 0.39
N GLU A 136 8.18 1.40 -0.23
CA GLU A 136 9.30 2.10 0.39
C GLU A 136 8.83 2.93 1.59
N THR A 137 7.72 3.67 1.43
CA THR A 137 7.10 4.44 2.50
C THR A 137 6.66 3.53 3.65
N LEU A 138 6.02 2.39 3.35
CA LEU A 138 5.62 1.41 4.35
C LEU A 138 6.82 0.90 5.16
N ALA A 139 7.91 0.52 4.47
CA ALA A 139 9.12 0.04 5.12
C ALA A 139 9.72 1.09 6.06
N SER A 140 9.76 2.36 5.63
CA SER A 140 10.23 3.46 6.48
C SER A 140 9.36 3.65 7.73
N VAL A 141 8.03 3.60 7.59
CA VAL A 141 7.11 3.76 8.73
C VAL A 141 7.22 2.58 9.69
N GLU A 142 7.37 1.36 9.17
CA GLU A 142 7.56 0.15 9.99
C GLU A 142 8.89 0.19 10.77
N GLU A 143 9.97 0.68 10.15
CA GLU A 143 11.26 0.89 10.83
C GLU A 143 11.13 1.89 11.98
N ASP A 144 10.55 3.06 11.72
CA ASP A 144 10.33 4.07 12.74
C ASP A 144 9.41 3.54 13.87
N MET A 145 8.35 2.80 13.51
CA MET A 145 7.44 2.20 14.49
C MET A 145 8.18 1.20 15.39
N ALA A 146 9.07 0.38 14.83
CA ALA A 146 9.90 -0.54 15.60
C ALA A 146 10.84 0.21 16.55
N TYR A 147 11.43 1.31 16.11
CA TYR A 147 12.25 2.18 16.94
C TYR A 147 11.47 2.75 18.14
N TYR A 148 10.31 3.34 17.89
CA TYR A 148 9.43 3.89 18.94
C TYR A 148 8.94 2.82 19.91
N LYS A 149 8.59 1.63 19.41
CA LYS A 149 8.20 0.49 20.24
C LYS A 149 9.32 0.07 21.18
N ASN A 150 10.56 0.02 20.70
CA ASN A 150 11.71 -0.30 21.53
C ASN A 150 11.94 0.75 22.63
N ILE A 151 11.74 2.04 22.32
CA ILE A 151 11.82 3.11 23.33
C ILE A 151 10.73 2.95 24.39
N ALA A 152 9.46 2.76 23.99
CA ALA A 152 8.36 2.57 24.95
C ALA A 152 8.67 1.41 25.92
N VAL A 153 9.09 0.26 25.38
CA VAL A 153 9.43 -0.92 26.18
C VAL A 153 10.61 -0.64 27.11
N PHE A 154 11.64 0.05 26.63
CA PHE A 154 12.78 0.43 27.46
C PHE A 154 12.36 1.35 28.62
N LEU A 155 11.58 2.40 28.35
CA LEU A 155 11.08 3.32 29.37
C LEU A 155 10.23 2.58 30.42
N GLN A 156 9.42 1.62 29.99
CA GLN A 156 8.58 0.80 30.86
C GLN A 156 9.42 -0.10 31.78
N ILE A 157 10.39 -0.85 31.23
CA ILE A 157 11.29 -1.70 32.00
C ILE A 157 12.09 -0.87 33.00
N LEU A 158 12.66 0.26 32.56
CA LEU A 158 13.46 1.12 33.42
C LEU A 158 12.61 1.76 34.53
N GLY A 159 11.39 2.19 34.19
CA GLY A 159 10.46 2.73 35.17
C GLY A 159 10.07 1.70 36.24
N LEU A 160 9.78 0.46 35.84
CA LEU A 160 9.52 -0.65 36.77
C LEU A 160 10.75 -0.99 37.63
N ALA A 161 11.94 -1.03 37.04
CA ALA A 161 13.18 -1.29 37.74
C ALA A 161 13.46 -0.23 38.83
N LEU A 162 13.20 1.05 38.55
CA LEU A 162 13.34 2.14 39.54
C LEU A 162 12.34 1.98 40.70
N ILE A 163 11.09 1.63 40.40
CA ILE A 163 10.07 1.38 41.43
C ILE A 163 10.48 0.18 42.32
N LEU A 164 10.98 -0.90 41.71
CA LEU A 164 11.45 -2.11 42.42
C LEU A 164 12.73 -1.86 43.23
N ALA A 165 13.69 -1.12 42.69
CA ALA A 165 14.95 -0.81 43.36
C ALA A 165 14.72 -0.07 44.68
N ARG A 166 13.72 0.81 44.74
CA ARG A 166 13.26 1.46 45.98
C ARG A 166 12.76 0.46 47.02
N ASP A 167 11.97 -0.53 46.61
CA ASP A 167 11.42 -1.52 47.53
C ASP A 167 12.50 -2.47 48.06
N LEU A 168 13.50 -2.80 47.24
CA LEU A 168 14.69 -3.52 47.67
C LEU A 168 15.54 -2.71 48.66
N SER A 169 15.74 -1.40 48.42
CA SER A 169 16.52 -0.54 49.32
C SER A 169 15.85 -0.34 50.69
N ARG A 170 14.52 -0.45 50.77
CA ARG A 170 13.80 -0.42 52.05
C ARG A 170 13.95 -1.71 52.86
N ARG A 171 14.09 -2.87 52.20
CA ARG A 171 14.27 -4.18 52.87
C ARG A 171 15.69 -4.43 53.38
N SER A 172 16.71 -3.71 52.87
CA SER A 172 18.11 -3.88 53.27
C SER A 172 18.55 -3.06 54.49
N LEU A 173 17.67 -2.27 55.09
CA LEU A 173 17.94 -1.57 56.35
C LEU A 173 17.52 -2.49 57.52
N PRO A 174 18.47 -3.08 58.29
CA PRO A 174 18.11 -3.76 59.53
C PRO A 174 17.58 -2.73 60.53
N ASN A 175 16.52 -3.10 61.26
CA ASN A 175 16.02 -2.35 62.42
C ASN A 175 17.14 -2.10 63.45
#